data_AF-A0A2H0RHZ3-F1
#
_entry.id   AF-A0A2H0RHZ3-F1
#
_cell.length_a   1.000
_cell.length_b   1.000
_cell.length_c   1.000
_cell.angle_alpha   90.00
_cell.angle_beta   90.00
_cell.angle_gamma   90.00
#
_symmetry.space_group_name_H-M   'P 1'
#
loop_
_entity.id
_entity.type
_entity.pdbx_description
1 polymer ?
#
loop_
_entity_poly.entity_id
_entity_poly.type
_entity_poly.pdbx_seq_one_letter_code
_entity_poly.pdbx_strand_id
1 'polypeptide(L)' 'MKKGFVTIKSAADIVGVSVETLRNWDKNGKLTIKRDPRNNYRLYSISQIQKLATEHKIKLAKKPNRAKLKD' A
#
# COMPACT_ATOMS: atom_id res chain seq x y z
N MET A 1 9.59 5.66 12.05
CA MET A 1 8.51 5.15 11.19
C MET A 1 7.26 4.99 12.04
N LYS A 2 6.14 5.67 11.73
CA LYS A 2 4.88 5.48 12.46
C LYS A 2 4.42 4.03 12.20
N LYS A 3 4.33 3.19 13.23
CA LYS A 3 3.92 1.78 13.12
C LYS A 3 2.62 1.71 12.32
N GLY A 4 2.61 1.00 11.19
CA GLY A 4 1.43 0.83 10.34
C GLY A 4 1.38 1.64 9.04
N PHE A 5 2.42 2.40 8.69
CA PHE A 5 2.52 3.11 7.41
C PHE A 5 3.61 2.53 6.51
N VAL A 6 3.32 2.38 5.21
CA VAL A 6 4.19 1.75 4.20
C VAL A 6 4.22 2.56 2.91
N THR A 7 5.26 2.40 2.10
CA THR A 7 5.31 3.02 0.76
C THR A 7 4.34 2.33 -0.20
N ILE A 8 4.07 2.96 -1.35
CA ILE A 8 3.14 2.40 -2.35
C ILE A 8 3.57 1.01 -2.86
N LYS A 9 4.88 0.75 -2.99
CA LYS A 9 5.40 -0.54 -3.44
C LYS A 9 5.09 -1.61 -2.40
N SER A 10 5.46 -1.37 -1.14
CA SER A 10 5.17 -2.29 -0.04
C SER A 10 3.67 -2.50 0.18
N ALA A 11 2.86 -1.46 0.02
CA ALA A 11 1.41 -1.58 0.05
C ALA A 11 0.88 -2.53 -1.03
N ALA A 12 1.38 -2.41 -2.26
CA ALA A 12 0.96 -3.23 -3.40
C ALA A 12 1.25 -4.70 -3.14
N ASP A 13 2.46 -4.98 -2.64
CA ASP A 13 2.90 -6.31 -2.20
C ASP A 13 2.05 -6.88 -1.06
N ILE A 14 1.62 -6.05 -0.09
CA ILE A 14 0.80 -6.52 1.05
C ILE A 14 -0.58 -7.01 0.61
N VAL A 15 -1.26 -6.26 -0.28
CA VAL A 15 -2.61 -6.63 -0.71
C VAL A 15 -2.65 -7.45 -2.00
N GLY A 16 -1.52 -7.60 -2.70
CA GLY A 16 -1.45 -8.41 -3.91
C GLY A 16 -2.00 -7.74 -5.17
N VAL A 17 -1.92 -6.41 -5.25
CA VAL A 17 -2.34 -5.65 -6.44
C VAL A 17 -1.13 -5.02 -7.12
N SER A 18 -1.30 -4.51 -8.32
CA SER A 18 -0.26 -3.70 -8.96
C SER A 18 -0.14 -2.33 -8.28
N VAL A 19 1.06 -1.73 -8.35
CA VAL A 19 1.28 -0.34 -7.90
C VAL A 19 0.34 0.63 -8.61
N GLU A 20 0.02 0.37 -9.88
CA GLU A 20 -0.95 1.15 -10.66
C GLU A 20 -2.35 1.13 -10.03
N THR A 21 -2.83 -0.03 -9.57
CA THR A 21 -4.12 -0.15 -8.88
C THR A 21 -4.13 0.71 -7.61
N LEU A 22 -3.06 0.69 -6.82
CA LEU A 22 -2.95 1.57 -5.66
C LEU A 22 -2.88 3.06 -6.04
N ARG A 23 -2.19 3.41 -7.13
CA ARG A 23 -2.17 4.78 -7.65
C ARG A 23 -3.57 5.25 -8.04
N ASN A 24 -4.39 4.37 -8.62
CA ASN A 24 -5.76 4.71 -8.97
C ASN A 24 -6.62 4.92 -7.72
N TRP A 25 -6.46 4.11 -6.67
CA TRP A 25 -7.15 4.33 -5.40
C TRP A 25 -6.73 5.62 -4.69
N ASP A 26 -5.44 5.94 -4.73
CA ASP A 26 -4.86 7.20 -4.24
C ASP A 26 -5.43 8.41 -4.99
N LYS A 27 -5.40 8.40 -6.33
CA LYS A 27 -5.97 9.46 -7.18
C LYS A 27 -7.46 9.66 -6.94
N ASN A 28 -8.19 8.58 -6.67
CA ASN A 28 -9.61 8.62 -6.38
C ASN A 28 -9.93 8.98 -4.91
N GLY A 29 -8.93 9.32 -4.09
CA GLY A 29 -9.11 9.76 -2.71
C GLY A 29 -9.56 8.66 -1.73
N LYS A 30 -9.43 7.38 -2.11
CA LYS A 30 -9.87 6.24 -1.29
C LYS A 30 -8.91 5.90 -0.15
N LEU A 31 -7.69 6.41 -0.19
CA LEU A 31 -6.61 6.12 0.75
C LEU A 31 -6.17 7.37 1.50
N THR A 32 -5.97 7.26 2.82
CA THR A 32 -5.40 8.32 3.64
C THR A 32 -3.89 8.28 3.53
N ILE A 33 -3.33 9.29 2.88
CA ILE A 33 -1.91 9.40 2.61
C ILE A 33 -1.28 10.28 3.69
N LYS A 34 -0.17 9.83 4.26
CA LYS A 34 0.74 10.69 5.00
C LYS A 34 1.98 10.95 4.15
N ARG A 35 2.52 12.16 4.24
CA ARG A 35 3.80 12.49 3.63
C ARG A 35 4.88 12.34 4.69
N ASP A 36 5.97 11.68 4.34
CA ASP A 36 7.13 11.64 5.21
C ASP A 36 7.74 13.05 5.28
N PRO A 37 7.98 13.62 6.47
CA PRO A 37 8.48 14.99 6.61
C PRO A 37 9.92 15.15 6.12
N ARG A 38 10.68 14.06 5.92
CA ARG A 38 12.09 14.11 5.52
C ARG A 38 12.29 14.09 4.02
N ASN A 39 11.44 13.37 3.28
CA ASN A 39 11.61 13.18 1.83
C ASN A 39 10.30 13.24 1.04
N ASN A 40 9.19 13.63 1.69
CA ASN A 40 7.88 13.83 1.06
C ASN A 40 7.31 12.59 0.35
N TYR A 41 7.83 11.39 0.67
CA TYR A 41 7.27 10.15 0.13
C TYR A 41 5.86 9.92 0.66
N ARG A 42 5.02 9.34 -0.20
CA ARG A 42 3.68 8.91 0.16
C ARG A 42 3.74 7.63 1.00
N LEU A 43 3.16 7.73 2.18
CA LEU A 43 3.02 6.67 3.15
C LEU A 43 1.54 6.34 3.30
N TYR A 44 1.22 5.06 3.16
CA TYR A 44 -0.12 4.52 3.18
C TYR A 44 -0.36 3.69 4.44
N SER A 45 -1.54 3.83 5.03
CA SER A 45 -1.94 3.03 6.20
C SER A 45 -2.23 1.58 5.80
N ILE A 46 -1.51 0.63 6.39
CA ILE A 46 -1.69 -0.81 6.13
C ILE A 46 -3.14 -1.23 6.38
N SER A 47 -3.73 -0.83 7.51
CA SER A 47 -5.10 -1.21 7.88
C SER A 47 -6.13 -0.70 6.89
N GLN A 48 -5.93 0.51 6.35
CA GLN A 48 -6.86 1.08 5.37
C GLN A 48 -6.73 0.40 4.01
N ILE A 49 -5.49 0.11 3.57
CA ILE A 49 -5.24 -0.62 2.32
C ILE A 49 -5.85 -2.02 2.39
N GLN A 50 -5.69 -2.72 3.52
CA GLN A 50 -6.32 -4.02 3.73
C GLN A 50 -7.86 -3.93 3.71
N LYS A 51 -8.45 -2.94 4.39
CA LYS A 51 -9.90 -2.73 4.36
C LYS A 51 -10.40 -2.50 2.93
N LEU A 52 -9.73 -1.63 2.19
CA LEU A 52 -10.09 -1.30 0.82
C LEU A 52 -9.95 -2.50 -0.12
N ALA A 53 -8.93 -3.32 0.06
CA ALA A 53 -8.77 -4.57 -0.69
C ALA A 53 -9.93 -5.55 -0.42
N THR A 54 -10.36 -5.68 0.84
CA THR A 54 -11.51 -6.50 1.22
C THR A 54 -12.81 -5.97 0.59
N GLU A 55 -13.05 -4.66 0.63
CA GLU A 55 -14.22 -4.00 0.01
C GLU A 55 -14.27 -4.26 -1.51
N HIS A 56 -13.11 -4.23 -2.17
CA HIS A 56 -12.98 -4.50 -3.59
C HIS A 56 -12.94 -6.01 -3.94
N LYS A 57 -13.17 -6.90 -2.96
CA LYS A 57 -13.12 -8.37 -3.11
C LYS A 57 -11.81 -8.86 -3.73
N ILE A 58 -10.71 -8.15 -3.49
CA ILE A 58 -9.39 -8.55 -3.97
C ILE A 58 -8.92 -9.70 -3.11
N LYS A 59 -8.53 -10.81 -3.75
CA LYS A 59 -7.86 -11.91 -3.07
C LYS A 59 -6.51 -11.38 -2.59
N LEU A 60 -6.36 -11.24 -1.27
CA LEU A 60 -5.08 -10.93 -0.65
C LEU A 60 -4.04 -11.91 -1.19
N ALA A 61 -2.97 -11.42 -1.83
CA ALA A 61 -1.94 -12.31 -2.34
C ALA A 61 -1.33 -13.11 -1.19
N LYS A 62 -1.08 -14.41 -1.44
CA LYS A 62 -0.16 -15.21 -0.61
C LYS A 62 1.15 -14.44 -0.54
N LYS A 63 1.67 -14.26 0.69
CA LYS A 63 2.88 -13.50 1.09
C LYS A 63 3.82 -13.18 -0.10
N PRO A 64 4.22 -11.91 -0.28
CA PRO A 64 5.17 -11.55 -1.32
C PRO A 64 6.42 -12.41 -1.18
N ASN A 65 6.86 -12.98 -2.29
CA ASN A 65 8.07 -13.79 -2.35
C ASN A 65 9.22 -12.93 -1.78
N ARG A 66 9.78 -13.33 -0.61
CA ARG A 66 10.78 -12.55 0.16
C ARG A 66 12.00 -12.11 -0.66
N ALA A 67 12.19 -12.68 -1.85
CA ALA A 67 13.24 -12.37 -2.81
C ALA A 67 13.21 -10.93 -3.41
N LYS A 68 12.13 -10.15 -3.26
CA LYS A 68 12.02 -8.79 -3.88
C LYS A 68 12.10 -7.60 -2.92
N LEU A 69 12.46 -7.82 -1.64
CA LEU A 69 12.54 -6.75 -0.62
C LEU A 69 13.96 -6.19 -0.42
N LYS A 70 14.82 -6.25 -1.44
CA LYS A 70 16.15 -5.63 -1.44
C LYS A 70 16.37 -4.92 -2.76
N ASP A 71 16.29 -3.60 -2.72
CA ASP A 71 17.05 -2.64 -3.54
C ASP A 71 17.16 -1.36 -2.71
#